data_AF-A0A9P1EFI3-F1
#
_entry.id   AF-A0A9P1EFI3-F1
#
_cell.length_a   1.000
_cell.length_b   1.000
_cell.length_c   1.000
_cell.angle_alpha   90.00
_cell.angle_beta   90.00
_cell.angle_gamma   90.00
#
_symmetry.space_group_name_H-M   'P 1'
#
loop_
_entity.id
_entity.type
_entity.pdbx_description
1 polymer ?
#
loop_
_entity_poly.entity_id
_entity_poly.type
_entity_poly.pdbx_seq_one_letter_code
_entity_poly.pdbx_strand_id
1 'polypeptide(L)'
;MLITDDSVTQEIRCITWSTSGARDVMLREGVKSVADGPLEDDCLHVSAELVLKISGKNRQHVLREQELLKLLSEERAAHKRVIEAHKAREAHERDAHAAELIKVRAEREDYIDSHLKEIAERWLKTPAGIDRLDKDGLLCYNLGEYTKQQEIYVVLRAQHGASCIADWGLPFEIPNPEPENVDPSSRVVPSGDSITSEEVAMLGFLA
;
A
#
# COMPACT_ATOMS: atom_id res chain seq x y z
N MET A 1 -1.72 11.38 -18.57
CA MET A 1 -1.74 12.46 -19.58
C MET A 1 -0.40 13.17 -19.47
N LEU A 2 0.58 12.73 -20.25
CA LEU A 2 1.95 13.23 -20.24
C LEU A 2 2.02 14.34 -21.28
N ILE A 3 2.24 15.58 -20.84
CA ILE A 3 2.55 16.70 -21.74
C ILE A 3 4.07 16.69 -21.88
N THR A 4 4.53 16.27 -23.04
CA THR A 4 5.94 16.34 -23.46
C THR A 4 6.29 17.77 -23.82
N ASP A 5 7.34 18.28 -23.19
CA ASP A 5 7.79 19.68 -23.14
C ASP A 5 8.73 20.02 -24.33
N ASP A 6 8.30 19.72 -25.56
CA ASP A 6 9.14 19.77 -26.77
C ASP A 6 8.85 20.94 -27.73
N SER A 7 8.01 21.92 -27.36
CA SER A 7 7.52 22.93 -28.32
C SER A 7 8.07 24.35 -28.17
N VAL A 8 9.12 24.59 -27.38
CA VAL A 8 9.63 25.97 -27.16
C VAL A 8 11.11 26.11 -27.54
N THR A 9 11.42 25.76 -28.78
CA THR A 9 12.62 26.23 -29.49
C THR A 9 12.17 26.92 -30.78
N GLN A 10 11.33 27.95 -30.63
CA GLN A 10 11.06 28.91 -31.69
C GLN A 10 12.27 29.84 -31.84
N GLU A 11 13.20 29.39 -32.69
CA GLU A 11 13.92 30.17 -33.69
C GLU A 11 14.00 31.70 -33.44
N ILE A 12 14.86 32.12 -32.50
CA ILE A 12 15.36 33.50 -32.47
C ILE A 12 16.35 33.61 -33.63
N ARG A 13 15.86 33.91 -34.84
CA ARG A 13 16.70 34.42 -35.92
C ARG A 13 17.22 35.79 -35.48
N CYS A 14 18.44 35.82 -35.00
CA CYS A 14 19.23 37.05 -34.89
C CYS A 14 19.30 37.68 -36.28
N ILE A 15 18.43 38.65 -36.56
CA ILE A 15 18.60 39.55 -37.70
C ILE A 15 19.81 40.41 -37.33
N THR A 16 20.99 40.02 -37.82
CA THR A 16 22.12 40.93 -37.93
C THR A 16 21.72 41.95 -39.00
N TRP A 17 21.37 43.16 -38.57
CA TRP A 17 21.14 44.26 -39.49
C TRP A 17 22.48 44.66 -40.12
N SER A 18 22.79 44.06 -41.26
CA SER A 18 23.70 44.66 -42.24
C SER A 18 23.15 46.04 -42.57
N THR A 19 24.01 47.05 -42.55
CA THR A 19 23.68 48.44 -42.94
C THR A 19 23.09 48.55 -44.35
N SER A 20 23.15 47.48 -45.17
CA SER A 20 22.46 47.40 -46.46
C SER A 20 20.94 47.24 -46.37
N GLY A 21 20.40 46.66 -45.29
CA GLY A 21 18.96 46.35 -45.18
C GLY A 21 18.06 47.53 -44.80
N ALA A 22 18.61 48.57 -44.15
CA ALA A 22 17.83 49.75 -43.77
C ALA A 22 17.38 50.59 -44.98
N ARG A 23 18.11 50.52 -46.11
CA ARG A 23 17.73 51.19 -47.36
C ARG A 23 16.47 50.58 -48.00
N ASP A 24 16.30 49.27 -47.92
CA ASP A 24 15.19 48.57 -48.59
C ASP A 24 13.85 48.74 -47.88
N VAL A 25 13.84 48.92 -46.56
CA VAL A 25 12.60 49.19 -45.81
C VAL A 25 12.11 50.62 -46.05
N MET A 26 13.02 51.61 -46.14
CA MET A 26 12.64 52.99 -46.48
C MET A 26 12.06 53.13 -47.90
N LEU A 27 12.39 52.22 -48.82
CA LEU A 27 11.87 52.25 -50.19
C LEU A 27 10.46 51.66 -50.32
N ARG A 28 9.98 50.85 -49.36
CA ARG A 28 8.62 50.26 -49.42
C ARG A 28 7.52 51.17 -48.87
N GLU A 29 7.83 52.14 -48.02
CA GLU A 29 6.83 53.07 -47.46
C GLU A 29 6.64 54.37 -48.26
N GLY A 30 7.16 54.45 -49.49
CA GLY A 30 6.80 55.55 -50.41
C GLY A 30 7.37 56.92 -50.01
N VAL A 31 8.51 56.95 -49.31
CA VAL A 31 9.27 58.19 -49.11
C VAL A 31 9.96 58.54 -50.43
N LYS A 32 9.37 59.46 -51.19
CA LYS A 32 9.97 60.01 -52.41
C LYS A 32 11.36 60.54 -52.08
N SER A 33 12.37 60.01 -52.78
CA SER A 33 13.74 60.50 -52.73
C SER A 33 13.78 61.98 -53.15
N VAL A 34 13.96 62.86 -52.16
CA VAL A 34 14.41 64.23 -52.40
C VAL A 34 15.90 64.12 -52.66
N ALA A 35 16.26 64.22 -53.95
CA ALA A 35 17.64 64.30 -54.40
C ALA A 35 18.17 65.72 -54.19
N ASP A 36 19.47 65.77 -53.87
CA ASP A 36 20.40 66.89 -54.05
C ASP A 36 20.16 68.15 -53.21
N GLY A 37 20.28 68.00 -51.89
CA GLY A 37 20.78 69.05 -50.99
C GLY A 37 21.90 68.47 -50.12
N PRO A 38 22.90 69.26 -49.68
CA PRO A 38 23.90 68.78 -48.74
C PRO A 38 23.15 68.25 -47.51
N LEU A 39 23.19 66.93 -47.32
CA LEU A 39 22.64 66.26 -46.15
C LEU A 39 23.40 66.79 -44.94
N GLU A 40 22.80 67.77 -44.27
CA GLU A 40 23.27 68.30 -43.00
C GLU A 40 23.45 67.12 -42.02
N ASP A 41 24.63 67.05 -41.41
CA ASP A 41 25.08 66.02 -40.45
C ASP A 41 24.08 65.75 -39.30
N ASP A 42 23.13 66.66 -39.09
CA ASP A 42 22.11 66.61 -38.04
C ASP A 42 21.08 65.47 -38.23
N CYS A 43 20.77 65.06 -39.47
CA CYS A 43 19.77 64.01 -39.74
C CYS A 43 20.30 62.59 -39.45
N LEU A 44 21.61 62.38 -39.59
CA LEU A 44 22.28 61.12 -39.23
C LEU A 44 22.46 60.98 -37.71
N HIS A 45 22.59 62.10 -36.98
CA HIS A 45 22.67 62.10 -35.52
C HIS A 45 21.35 61.66 -34.87
N VAL A 46 20.21 62.18 -35.34
CA VAL A 46 18.89 61.83 -34.79
C VAL A 46 18.55 60.35 -34.98
N SER A 47 18.94 59.75 -36.11
CA SER A 47 18.71 58.33 -36.38
C SER A 47 19.62 57.40 -35.54
N ALA A 48 20.89 57.78 -35.30
CA ALA A 48 21.78 57.03 -34.43
C ALA A 48 21.34 57.05 -32.95
N GLU A 49 20.88 58.19 -32.45
CA GLU A 49 20.40 58.32 -31.06
C GLU A 49 19.16 57.47 -30.80
N LEU A 50 18.21 57.45 -31.75
CA LEU A 50 16.99 56.64 -31.65
C LEU A 50 17.29 55.14 -31.67
N VAL A 51 18.24 54.70 -32.51
CA VAL A 51 18.69 53.30 -32.58
C VAL A 51 19.37 52.87 -31.27
N LEU A 52 20.24 53.70 -30.70
CA LEU A 52 20.85 53.42 -29.39
C LEU A 52 19.81 53.33 -28.27
N LYS A 53 18.79 54.20 -28.30
CA LYS A 53 17.71 54.21 -27.31
C LYS A 53 16.80 52.98 -27.43
N ILE A 54 16.48 52.54 -28.64
CA ILE A 54 15.73 51.30 -28.89
C ILE A 54 16.55 50.07 -28.48
N SER A 55 17.84 50.02 -28.85
CA SER A 55 18.76 48.94 -28.46
C SER A 55 18.90 48.84 -26.94
N GLY A 56 19.04 49.97 -26.25
CA GLY A 56 19.09 50.02 -24.78
C GLY A 56 17.81 49.53 -24.12
N LYS A 57 16.64 49.91 -24.65
CA LYS A 57 15.33 49.42 -24.15
C LYS A 57 15.15 47.92 -24.38
N ASN A 58 15.54 47.40 -25.54
CA ASN A 58 15.48 45.97 -25.84
C ASN A 58 16.39 45.18 -24.90
N ARG A 59 17.59 45.68 -24.60
CA ARG A 59 18.49 45.05 -23.62
C ARG A 59 17.90 45.01 -22.22
N GLN A 60 17.24 46.09 -21.78
CA GLN A 60 16.56 46.10 -20.49
C GLN A 60 15.38 45.11 -20.45
N HIS A 61 14.65 44.95 -21.55
CA HIS A 61 13.57 43.97 -21.65
C HIS A 61 14.10 42.54 -21.48
N VAL A 62 15.15 42.18 -22.21
CA VAL A 62 15.77 40.85 -22.14
C VAL A 62 16.27 40.53 -20.72
N LEU A 63 16.86 41.51 -20.02
CA LEU A 63 17.32 41.31 -18.64
C LEU A 63 16.15 41.06 -17.67
N ARG A 64 15.04 41.79 -17.82
CA ARG A 64 13.83 41.58 -17.01
C ARG A 64 13.20 40.21 -17.29
N GLU A 65 13.17 39.79 -18.55
CA GLU A 65 12.68 38.45 -18.90
C GLU A 65 13.55 37.34 -18.30
N GLN A 66 14.87 37.49 -18.34
CA GLN A 66 15.79 36.53 -17.70
C GLN A 66 15.59 36.48 -16.18
N GLU A 67 15.39 37.63 -15.53
CA GLU A 67 15.12 37.70 -14.10
C GLU A 67 13.77 37.06 -13.74
N LEU A 68 12.72 37.31 -14.52
CA LEU A 68 11.41 36.66 -14.35
C LEU A 68 11.49 35.14 -14.51
N LEU A 69 12.22 34.65 -15.52
CA LEU A 69 12.41 33.21 -15.71
C LEU A 69 13.16 32.57 -14.54
N LYS A 70 14.16 33.28 -13.99
CA LYS A 70 14.87 32.82 -12.81
C LYS A 70 13.94 32.72 -11.61
N LEU A 71 13.14 33.75 -11.34
CA LEU A 71 12.16 33.75 -10.24
C LEU A 71 11.13 32.62 -10.41
N LEU A 72 10.61 32.41 -11.62
CA LEU A 72 9.68 31.30 -11.90
C LEU A 72 10.32 29.93 -11.68
N SER A 73 11.60 29.77 -12.02
CA SER A 73 12.33 28.51 -11.77
C SER A 73 12.52 28.24 -10.28
N GLU A 74 12.80 29.29 -9.50
CA GLU A 74 12.95 29.22 -8.04
C GLU A 74 11.61 28.92 -7.36
N GLU A 75 10.52 29.55 -7.82
CA GLU A 75 9.16 29.31 -7.33
C GLU A 75 8.73 27.86 -7.61
N ARG A 76 8.96 27.35 -8.82
CA ARG A 76 8.66 25.94 -9.17
C ARG A 76 9.47 24.98 -8.31
N ALA A 77 10.75 25.28 -8.07
CA ALA A 77 11.60 24.47 -7.19
C ALA A 77 11.11 24.48 -5.75
N ALA A 78 10.69 25.65 -5.23
CA ALA A 78 10.10 25.77 -3.91
C ALA A 78 8.79 24.98 -3.79
N HIS A 79 7.90 25.11 -4.78
CA HIS A 79 6.63 24.37 -4.82
C HIS A 79 6.86 22.86 -4.82
N LYS A 80 7.82 22.37 -5.62
CA LYS A 80 8.19 20.95 -5.65
C LYS A 80 8.64 20.46 -4.27
N ARG A 81 9.46 21.23 -3.54
CA ARG A 81 9.88 20.89 -2.17
C ARG A 81 8.70 20.83 -1.20
N VAL A 82 7.72 21.73 -1.32
CA VAL A 82 6.51 21.70 -0.48
C VAL A 82 5.69 20.44 -0.76
N ILE A 83 5.50 20.07 -2.03
CA ILE A 83 4.80 18.85 -2.41
C ILE A 83 5.51 17.61 -1.85
N GLU A 84 6.83 17.53 -2.00
CA GLU A 84 7.63 16.41 -1.49
C GLU A 84 7.57 16.31 0.03
N ALA A 85 7.67 17.44 0.74
CA ALA A 85 7.52 17.49 2.19
C ALA A 85 6.13 17.04 2.64
N HIS A 86 5.07 17.43 1.92
CA HIS A 86 3.72 17.00 2.23
C HIS A 86 3.54 15.50 2.02
N LYS A 87 4.01 14.97 0.89
CA LYS A 87 4.00 13.52 0.62
C LYS A 87 4.77 12.72 1.67
N ALA A 88 5.91 13.22 2.13
CA ALA A 88 6.69 12.59 3.19
C ALA A 88 5.94 12.55 4.53
N ARG A 89 5.23 13.63 4.89
CA ARG A 89 4.39 13.67 6.09
C ARG A 89 3.24 12.68 6.01
N GLU A 90 2.52 12.64 4.89
CA GLU A 90 1.45 11.67 4.70
C GLU A 90 1.94 10.21 4.75
N ALA A 91 3.11 9.93 4.18
CA ALA A 91 3.71 8.60 4.27
C ALA A 91 4.01 8.23 5.73
N HIS A 92 4.63 9.14 6.47
CA HIS A 92 4.92 8.94 7.89
C HIS A 92 3.66 8.74 8.73
N GLU A 93 2.59 9.50 8.48
CA GLU A 93 1.30 9.33 9.16
C GLU A 93 0.65 7.98 8.84
N ARG A 94 0.71 7.53 7.59
CA ARG A 94 0.23 6.19 7.19
C ARG A 94 1.01 5.08 7.90
N ASP A 95 2.33 5.20 7.95
CA ASP A 95 3.20 4.20 8.60
C ASP A 95 2.95 4.16 10.11
N ALA A 96 2.79 5.32 10.76
CA ALA A 96 2.46 5.41 12.18
C ALA A 96 1.09 4.78 12.48
N HIS A 97 0.07 5.08 11.68
CA HIS A 97 -1.25 4.48 11.83
C HIS A 97 -1.23 2.96 11.59
N ALA A 98 -0.46 2.48 10.60
CA ALA A 98 -0.30 1.05 10.36
C ALA A 98 0.35 0.34 11.56
N ALA A 99 1.39 0.95 12.16
CA ALA A 99 2.03 0.43 13.36
C ALA A 99 1.08 0.38 14.56
N GLU A 100 0.23 1.39 14.73
CA GLU A 100 -0.79 1.43 15.78
C GLU A 100 -1.83 0.30 15.61
N LEU A 101 -2.31 0.06 14.39
CA LEU A 101 -3.22 -1.04 14.11
C LEU A 101 -2.61 -2.41 14.41
N ILE A 102 -1.34 -2.62 14.06
CA ILE A 102 -0.61 -3.86 14.38
C ILE A 102 -0.53 -4.05 15.89
N LYS A 103 -0.20 -2.99 16.63
CA LYS A 103 -0.12 -3.02 18.09
C LYS A 103 -1.48 -3.35 18.73
N VAL A 104 -2.55 -2.66 18.33
CA VAL A 104 -3.90 -2.92 18.84
C VAL A 104 -4.35 -4.34 18.54
N ARG A 105 -3.99 -4.88 17.37
CA ARG A 105 -4.28 -6.27 17.03
C ARG A 105 -3.56 -7.23 17.97
N ALA A 106 -2.25 -7.04 18.19
CA ALA A 106 -1.47 -7.87 19.09
C ALA A 106 -2.04 -7.81 20.53
N GLU A 107 -2.35 -6.61 21.03
CA GLU A 107 -2.96 -6.44 22.37
C GLU A 107 -4.33 -7.13 22.50
N ARG A 108 -5.13 -7.14 21.43
CA ARG A 108 -6.41 -7.88 21.41
C ARG A 108 -6.20 -9.38 21.41
N GLU A 109 -5.27 -9.89 20.60
CA GLU A 109 -4.92 -11.31 20.56
C GLU A 109 -4.41 -11.76 21.93
N ASP A 110 -3.47 -11.01 22.53
CA ASP A 110 -2.95 -11.27 23.89
C ASP A 110 -4.07 -11.23 24.94
N TYR A 111 -5.00 -10.28 24.85
CA TYR A 111 -6.14 -10.20 25.76
C TYR A 111 -7.06 -11.40 25.62
N ILE A 112 -7.37 -11.82 24.39
CA ILE A 112 -8.22 -12.99 24.12
C ILE A 112 -7.55 -14.24 24.67
N ASP A 113 -6.26 -14.45 24.40
CA ASP A 113 -5.54 -15.63 24.86
C ASP A 113 -5.47 -15.69 26.39
N SER A 114 -5.25 -14.55 27.03
CA SER A 114 -5.20 -14.46 28.50
C SER A 114 -6.57 -14.64 29.18
N HIS A 115 -7.67 -14.33 28.48
CA HIS A 115 -9.03 -14.37 29.03
C HIS A 115 -9.95 -15.35 28.32
N LEU A 116 -9.39 -16.30 27.55
CA LEU A 116 -10.14 -17.19 26.66
C LEU A 116 -11.24 -17.94 27.42
N LYS A 117 -10.91 -18.46 28.61
CA LYS A 117 -11.86 -19.17 29.47
C LYS A 117 -13.04 -18.30 29.88
N GLU A 118 -12.80 -17.08 30.35
CA GLU A 118 -13.87 -16.18 30.77
C GLU A 118 -14.75 -15.73 29.58
N ILE A 119 -14.12 -15.48 28.44
CA ILE A 119 -14.82 -15.11 27.20
C ILE A 119 -15.70 -16.28 26.75
N ALA A 120 -15.17 -17.49 26.74
CA ALA A 120 -15.90 -18.70 26.41
C ALA A 120 -17.08 -18.92 27.39
N GLU A 121 -16.84 -18.85 28.70
CA GLU A 121 -17.89 -19.00 29.72
C GLU A 121 -19.01 -17.95 29.58
N ARG A 122 -18.67 -16.71 29.24
CA ARG A 122 -19.68 -15.66 28.98
C ARG A 122 -20.44 -15.90 27.69
N TRP A 123 -19.74 -16.28 26.61
CA TRP A 123 -20.35 -16.56 25.32
C TRP A 123 -21.28 -17.78 25.36
N LEU A 124 -20.89 -18.83 26.08
CA LEU A 124 -21.71 -20.04 26.27
C LEU A 124 -23.01 -19.79 27.04
N LYS A 125 -23.11 -18.70 27.80
CA LYS A 125 -24.38 -18.29 28.45
C LYS A 125 -25.34 -17.59 27.49
N THR A 126 -24.92 -17.27 26.27
CA THR A 126 -25.77 -16.62 25.27
C THR A 126 -26.52 -17.66 24.44
N PRO A 127 -27.71 -17.35 23.91
CA PRO A 127 -28.45 -18.26 23.02
C PRO A 127 -27.60 -18.73 21.83
N ALA A 128 -26.82 -17.83 21.22
CA ALA A 128 -25.94 -18.17 20.10
C ALA A 128 -24.82 -19.15 20.49
N GLY A 129 -24.30 -19.05 21.72
CA GLY A 129 -23.31 -19.99 22.24
C GLY A 129 -23.90 -21.39 22.46
N ILE A 130 -25.11 -21.44 22.99
CA ILE A 130 -25.85 -22.69 23.22
C ILE A 130 -26.19 -23.35 21.88
N ASP A 131 -26.78 -22.61 20.93
CA ASP A 131 -27.11 -23.10 19.59
C ASP A 131 -25.88 -23.64 18.85
N ARG A 132 -24.70 -23.08 19.14
CA ARG A 132 -23.45 -23.53 18.54
C ARG A 132 -22.96 -24.83 19.16
N LEU A 133 -23.01 -24.96 20.49
CA LEU A 133 -22.69 -26.22 21.18
C LEU A 133 -23.59 -27.37 20.73
N ASP A 134 -24.88 -27.10 20.54
CA ASP A 134 -25.83 -28.08 20.02
C ASP A 134 -25.41 -28.60 18.63
N LYS A 135 -25.13 -27.67 17.71
CA LYS A 135 -24.64 -28.01 16.35
C LYS A 135 -23.32 -28.78 16.37
N ASP A 136 -22.37 -28.36 17.19
CA ASP A 136 -21.07 -29.02 17.29
C ASP A 136 -21.22 -30.42 17.93
N GLY A 137 -22.11 -30.59 18.91
CA GLY A 137 -22.44 -31.89 19.50
C GLY A 137 -23.07 -32.86 18.49
N LEU A 138 -24.01 -32.38 17.67
CA LEU A 138 -24.59 -33.17 16.58
C LEU A 138 -23.55 -33.53 15.50
N LEU A 139 -22.64 -32.60 15.21
CA LEU A 139 -21.54 -32.83 14.27
C LEU A 139 -20.59 -33.92 14.79
N CYS A 140 -20.17 -33.86 16.05
CA CYS A 140 -19.31 -34.89 16.66
C CYS A 140 -19.98 -36.27 16.61
N TYR A 141 -21.29 -36.36 16.88
CA TYR A 141 -22.04 -37.60 16.73
C TYR A 141 -21.98 -38.14 15.30
N ASN A 142 -22.26 -37.28 14.30
CA ASN A 142 -22.25 -37.69 12.89
C ASN A 142 -20.87 -38.14 12.40
N LEU A 143 -19.80 -37.60 12.99
CA LEU A 143 -18.42 -37.97 12.68
C LEU A 143 -17.92 -39.17 13.50
N GLY A 144 -18.70 -39.70 14.45
CA GLY A 144 -18.28 -40.77 15.35
C GLY A 144 -17.24 -40.33 16.39
N GLU A 145 -17.12 -39.02 16.67
CA GLU A 145 -16.23 -38.47 17.70
C GLU A 145 -16.87 -38.53 19.09
N TYR A 146 -17.13 -39.75 19.57
CA TYR A 146 -17.92 -40.00 20.78
C TYR A 146 -17.33 -39.35 22.05
N THR A 147 -16.00 -39.30 22.18
CA THR A 147 -15.34 -38.64 23.33
C THR A 147 -15.69 -37.16 23.41
N LYS A 148 -15.56 -36.44 22.29
CA LYS A 148 -15.88 -34.99 22.24
C LYS A 148 -17.37 -34.74 22.41
N GLN A 149 -18.21 -35.62 21.85
CA GLN A 149 -19.66 -35.56 22.05
C GLN A 149 -20.00 -35.64 23.55
N GLN A 150 -19.40 -36.59 24.28
CA GLN A 150 -19.61 -36.76 25.72
C GLN A 150 -19.14 -35.53 26.51
N GLU A 151 -17.97 -34.98 26.18
CA GLU A 151 -17.48 -33.74 26.81
C GLU A 151 -18.46 -32.57 26.62
N ILE A 152 -18.99 -32.38 25.41
CA ILE A 152 -19.98 -31.34 25.11
C ILE A 152 -21.26 -31.58 25.91
N TYR A 153 -21.73 -32.83 25.98
CA TYR A 153 -22.98 -33.17 26.68
C TYR A 153 -22.86 -32.99 28.19
N VAL A 154 -21.69 -33.24 28.77
CA VAL A 154 -21.40 -32.91 30.18
C VAL A 154 -21.57 -31.41 30.43
N VAL A 155 -21.02 -30.55 29.57
CA VAL A 155 -21.16 -29.09 29.70
C VAL A 155 -22.62 -28.65 29.56
N LEU A 156 -23.35 -29.19 28.59
CA LEU A 156 -24.76 -28.89 28.38
C LEU A 156 -25.63 -29.30 29.57
N ARG A 157 -25.40 -30.48 30.15
CA ARG A 157 -26.11 -30.94 31.36
C ARG A 157 -25.81 -30.07 32.58
N ALA A 158 -24.56 -29.65 32.76
CA ALA A 158 -24.17 -28.81 33.88
C ALA A 158 -24.87 -27.44 33.84
N GLN A 159 -25.17 -26.92 32.64
CA GLN A 159 -25.76 -25.59 32.47
C GLN A 159 -27.30 -25.60 32.40
N HIS A 160 -27.89 -26.61 31.75
CA HIS A 160 -29.33 -26.63 31.45
C HIS A 160 -30.08 -27.83 32.02
N GLY A 161 -29.38 -28.73 32.74
CA GLY A 161 -29.96 -29.95 33.29
C GLY A 161 -30.08 -31.09 32.27
N ALA A 162 -30.26 -32.32 32.78
CA ALA A 162 -30.25 -33.54 31.96
C ALA A 162 -31.40 -33.64 30.96
N SER A 163 -32.53 -32.97 31.21
CA SER A 163 -33.74 -33.03 30.38
C SER A 163 -33.57 -32.31 29.04
N CYS A 164 -32.63 -31.37 28.95
CA CYS A 164 -32.50 -30.44 27.82
C CYS A 164 -31.92 -31.07 26.54
N ILE A 165 -31.12 -32.14 26.67
CA ILE A 165 -30.45 -32.77 25.53
C ILE A 165 -31.45 -33.48 24.61
N ALA A 166 -32.41 -34.21 25.19
CA ALA A 166 -33.44 -34.90 24.41
C ALA A 166 -34.38 -33.90 23.71
N ASP A 167 -34.71 -32.80 24.38
CA ASP A 167 -35.57 -31.74 23.84
C ASP A 167 -34.94 -30.99 22.66
N TRP A 168 -33.60 -31.00 22.55
CA TRP A 168 -32.86 -30.43 21.42
C TRP A 168 -32.67 -31.41 20.26
N GLY A 169 -33.19 -32.62 20.37
CA GLY A 169 -33.08 -33.64 19.32
C GLY A 169 -31.66 -34.22 19.20
N LEU A 170 -30.83 -34.04 20.22
CA LEU A 170 -29.51 -34.63 20.29
C LEU A 170 -29.63 -36.13 20.58
N PRO A 171 -28.91 -37.00 19.83
CA PRO A 171 -28.97 -38.44 20.02
C PRO A 171 -28.46 -38.85 21.41
N PHE A 172 -29.04 -39.93 21.96
CA PHE A 172 -28.58 -40.49 23.24
C PHE A 172 -27.08 -40.83 23.19
N GLU A 173 -26.37 -40.58 24.29
CA GLU A 173 -24.95 -40.92 24.40
C GLU A 173 -24.76 -42.42 24.14
N ILE A 174 -24.04 -42.72 23.06
CA ILE A 174 -23.60 -44.07 22.76
C ILE A 174 -22.30 -44.29 23.54
N PRO A 175 -22.13 -45.45 24.22
CA PRO A 175 -20.86 -45.81 24.83
C PRO A 175 -19.75 -45.75 23.77
N ASN A 176 -18.64 -45.07 24.07
CA ASN A 176 -17.52 -45.01 23.15
C ASN A 176 -17.02 -46.44 22.86
N PRO A 177 -17.04 -46.92 21.60
CA PRO A 177 -16.57 -48.27 21.26
C PRO A 177 -15.06 -48.42 21.41
N GLU A 178 -14.31 -47.31 21.47
CA GLU A 178 -12.91 -47.31 21.83
C GLU A 178 -12.78 -47.14 23.35
N PRO A 179 -12.43 -48.18 24.12
CA PRO A 179 -12.21 -48.03 25.54
C PRO A 179 -11.11 -46.99 25.76
N GLU A 180 -11.30 -46.11 26.75
CA GLU A 180 -10.26 -45.23 27.24
C GLU A 180 -8.97 -46.05 27.40
N ASN A 181 -7.95 -45.59 26.69
CA ASN A 181 -6.59 -46.09 26.66
C ASN A 181 -6.26 -46.91 27.92
N VAL A 182 -6.25 -48.23 27.78
CA VAL A 182 -5.82 -49.14 28.85
C VAL A 182 -4.44 -48.66 29.28
N ASP A 183 -4.31 -48.30 30.56
CA ASP A 183 -3.06 -47.88 31.17
C ASP A 183 -1.91 -48.78 30.66
N PRO A 184 -0.83 -48.23 30.05
CA PRO A 184 0.27 -49.03 29.53
C PRO A 184 0.93 -49.93 30.60
N SER A 185 0.66 -49.67 31.89
CA SER A 185 1.06 -50.56 33.01
C SER A 185 0.35 -51.91 33.06
N SER A 186 -0.76 -52.12 32.33
CA SER A 186 -1.45 -53.42 32.30
C SER A 186 -0.92 -54.36 31.21
N ARG A 187 0.13 -53.98 30.46
CA ARG A 187 0.78 -54.87 29.50
C ARG A 187 1.61 -55.88 30.28
N VAL A 188 1.01 -57.01 30.64
CA VAL A 188 1.73 -58.24 30.99
C VAL A 188 2.62 -58.56 29.79
N VAL A 189 3.90 -58.18 29.88
CA VAL A 189 4.93 -58.59 28.94
C VAL A 189 5.06 -60.10 29.12
N PRO A 190 4.76 -60.93 28.10
CA PRO A 190 5.18 -62.32 28.16
C PRO A 190 6.71 -62.29 28.18
N SER A 191 7.30 -62.82 29.26
CA SER A 191 8.74 -62.99 29.38
C SER A 191 9.27 -63.65 28.12
N GLY A 192 10.08 -62.90 27.37
CA GLY A 192 10.63 -63.34 26.10
C GLY A 192 11.55 -64.53 26.30
N ASP A 193 11.10 -65.69 25.84
CA ASP A 193 12.01 -66.76 25.47
C ASP A 193 12.81 -66.32 24.23
N SER A 194 14.09 -66.68 24.28
CA SER A 194 15.17 -66.32 23.38
C SER A 194 14.82 -66.47 21.89
N ILE A 195 14.88 -65.37 21.15
CA ILE A 195 15.02 -65.41 19.69
C ILE A 195 16.53 -65.50 19.40
N THR A 196 16.96 -66.64 18.89
CA THR A 196 18.33 -66.89 18.45
C THR A 196 18.65 -66.10 17.18
N SER A 197 19.90 -65.66 17.07
CA SER A 197 20.41 -64.67 16.11
C SER A 197 20.45 -65.10 14.62
N GLU A 198 19.67 -66.10 14.21
CA GLU A 198 19.72 -66.68 12.86
C GLU A 198 18.62 -66.18 11.89
N GLU A 199 17.51 -65.61 12.36
CA GLU A 199 16.40 -65.20 11.48
C GLU A 199 16.48 -63.77 10.91
N VAL A 200 17.47 -62.96 11.31
CA VAL A 200 17.64 -61.59 10.76
C VAL A 200 18.29 -61.60 9.37
N ALA A 201 18.81 -62.74 8.90
CA ALA A 201 19.46 -62.83 7.57
C ALA A 201 18.49 -62.97 6.38
N MET A 202 17.18 -63.12 6.60
CA MET A 202 16.21 -63.44 5.53
C MET A 202 15.30 -62.29 5.09
N LEU A 203 15.48 -61.06 5.59
CA LEU A 203 14.69 -59.88 5.18
C LEU A 203 15.50 -58.84 4.38
N GLY A 204 16.67 -59.22 3.87
CA GLY A 204 17.52 -58.40 3.00
C GLY A 204 17.51 -58.80 1.53
N PHE A 205 16.55 -59.61 1.08
CA PHE A 205 16.53 -60.15 -0.29
C PHE A 205 15.11 -60.07 -0.85
N LEU A 206 14.72 -58.86 -1.28
CA LEU A 206 13.84 -58.55 -2.41
C LEU A 206 13.66 -57.02 -2.46
N ALA A 207 14.73 -56.39 -2.94
CA ALA A 207 14.60 -55.24 -3.83
C ALA A 207 14.18 -55.75 -5.22
#